data_AF-A0A662UHQ6-F1
#
_entry.id   AF-A0A662UHQ6-F1
#
_cell.length_a   1.000
_cell.length_b   1.000
_cell.length_c   1.000
_cell.angle_alpha   90.00
_cell.angle_beta   90.00
_cell.angle_gamma   90.00
#
_symmetry.space_group_name_H-M   'P 1'
#
loop_
_entity.id
_entity.type
_entity.pdbx_description
1 polymer ?
#
loop_
_entity_poly.entity_id
_entity_poly.type
_entity_poly.pdbx_seq_one_letter_code
_entity_poly.pdbx_strand_id
1 'polypeptide(L)'
;MIGPVEEIVGKYFKKNQLKERAIAPLATMSWDPVTGKIRWDPIGYMYRHYIKDKLLKIRLKGRGPVRVTKGHSLFVFRNGKIVVEPAHRIRPGDYILVSERLDLGNSIEYPTIRVSETLKGYVCNHERTQHLCRTIKVIDASGKEVRLEDAADNYLREADHVSISRSKKKVMNKVIVDEDIAWVFGLFTAEGNGYRGRYLRFSLGPREGEKASRIADIIESRFGVRPVIKHGKKGVSVIIASRILYLLFKAIGLLGTARTKRVPPIIINSGRSVIAAYLKGLFDGDGSIDRYENIVYSTRSEVLSKQVFLLLLSLGVNPSVVRNGDDIVIRIGKSRSRTPPETYSYFSGREPGIFPASEPTYGLPISQGLRKDLIKLMNKRATSYSTKNRTISKAKLALLTSQKLLQLPASYGTLVGGDATLARVISVEEEDYEGYVYDFAVPETNSFIGGYGIVYHNSDPYGWYIFSVFKVGSITLSYESERLATPSARLIGVLPSDIYGSRKLKKNPYLSEAERRNYIIKANDRDLKRAKELRAYPWFKTKRWLVELDIFKKYKSKLEIEALTSKGLRFLMDTYIPEKIQTGDWIA
;
A
#
# COMPACT_ATOMS: atom_id res chain seq x y z
N MET A 1 5.59 2.72 7.53
CA MET A 1 6.63 2.41 6.51
C MET A 1 5.96 2.20 5.15
N ILE A 2 6.59 2.60 4.05
CA ILE A 2 6.15 2.33 2.68
C ILE A 2 7.34 1.73 1.92
N GLY A 3 7.19 0.52 1.37
CA GLY A 3 8.26 -0.21 0.69
C GLY A 3 7.77 -1.52 0.05
N PRO A 4 8.64 -2.24 -0.66
CA PRO A 4 8.31 -3.55 -1.23
C PRO A 4 7.82 -4.53 -0.16
N VAL A 5 6.78 -5.30 -0.50
CA VAL A 5 6.16 -6.26 0.43
C VAL A 5 7.19 -7.24 0.99
N GLU A 6 8.05 -7.79 0.14
CA GLU A 6 9.11 -8.72 0.53
C GLU A 6 10.08 -8.13 1.55
N GLU A 7 10.46 -6.86 1.42
CA GLU A 7 11.37 -6.20 2.36
C GLU A 7 10.71 -5.98 3.74
N ILE A 8 9.41 -5.69 3.76
CA ILE A 8 8.67 -5.39 4.99
C ILE A 8 8.31 -6.66 5.74
N VAL A 9 7.76 -7.66 5.03
CA VAL A 9 7.17 -8.85 5.64
C VAL A 9 8.02 -10.12 5.48
N GLY A 10 8.98 -10.13 4.54
CA GLY A 10 9.83 -11.29 4.24
C GLY A 10 10.56 -11.84 5.47
N LYS A 11 10.94 -10.97 6.41
CA LYS A 11 11.60 -11.34 7.67
C LYS A 11 10.75 -12.19 8.62
N TYR A 12 9.43 -12.24 8.44
CA TYR A 12 8.54 -13.06 9.27
C TYR A 12 8.32 -14.47 8.72
N PHE A 13 8.85 -14.74 7.53
CA PHE A 13 8.78 -16.05 6.89
C PHE A 13 10.10 -16.79 7.05
N LYS A 14 10.04 -18.11 7.23
CA LYS A 14 11.24 -18.96 7.28
C LYS A 14 11.91 -19.00 5.90
N LYS A 15 13.22 -19.22 5.91
CA LYS A 15 13.98 -19.48 4.67
C LYS A 15 13.63 -20.89 4.17
N ASN A 16 13.57 -21.06 2.85
CA ASN A 16 13.41 -22.35 2.15
C ASN A 16 12.03 -23.03 2.24
N GLN A 17 10.94 -22.29 2.51
CA GLN A 17 9.58 -22.81 2.40
C GLN A 17 8.84 -22.24 1.18
N LEU A 18 8.30 -23.13 0.33
CA LEU A 18 7.59 -22.75 -0.89
C LEU A 18 6.23 -22.10 -0.62
N LYS A 19 5.50 -22.52 0.41
CA LYS A 19 4.23 -21.92 0.84
C LYS A 19 4.25 -21.77 2.36
N GLU A 20 3.96 -20.58 2.86
CA GLU A 20 4.04 -20.29 4.29
C GLU A 20 3.00 -19.24 4.71
N ARG A 21 2.60 -19.32 5.98
CA ARG A 21 1.76 -18.32 6.65
C ARG A 21 2.51 -17.78 7.86
N ALA A 22 2.53 -16.46 7.99
CA ALA A 22 3.11 -15.78 9.14
C ALA A 22 2.07 -14.88 9.82
N ILE A 23 2.26 -14.66 11.12
CA ILE A 23 1.48 -13.70 11.91
C ILE A 23 2.47 -12.70 12.48
N ALA A 24 2.16 -11.42 12.33
CA ALA A 24 2.94 -10.34 12.92
C ALA A 24 1.96 -9.23 13.35
N PRO A 25 2.30 -8.45 14.40
CA PRO A 25 1.50 -7.32 14.86
C PRO A 25 1.64 -6.14 13.89
N LEU A 26 1.17 -6.32 12.66
CA LEU A 26 1.21 -5.34 11.59
C LEU A 26 -0.22 -4.94 11.20
N ALA A 27 -0.35 -3.72 10.72
CA ALA A 27 -1.55 -3.21 10.09
C ALA A 27 -1.25 -2.81 8.65
N THR A 28 -2.28 -2.78 7.83
CA THR A 28 -2.23 -2.24 6.47
C THR A 28 -3.38 -1.28 6.26
N MET A 29 -3.23 -0.37 5.30
CA MET A 29 -4.36 0.41 4.85
C MET A 29 -5.32 -0.48 4.07
N SER A 30 -6.60 -0.35 4.33
CA SER A 30 -7.66 -1.14 3.72
C SER A 30 -8.83 -0.23 3.35
N TRP A 31 -9.59 -0.63 2.33
CA TRP A 31 -10.81 0.05 1.90
C TRP A 31 -12.05 -0.63 2.48
N ASP A 32 -12.87 0.14 3.18
CA ASP A 32 -14.15 -0.30 3.74
C ASP A 32 -15.25 -0.19 2.65
N PRO A 33 -15.85 -1.32 2.21
CA PRO A 33 -16.87 -1.33 1.17
C PRO A 33 -18.20 -0.68 1.58
N VAL A 34 -18.46 -0.51 2.88
CA VAL A 34 -19.69 0.10 3.41
C VAL A 34 -19.55 1.61 3.37
N THR A 35 -18.48 2.14 3.97
CA THR A 35 -18.27 3.59 4.12
C THR A 35 -17.55 4.22 2.94
N GLY A 36 -16.85 3.41 2.14
CA GLY A 36 -15.96 3.87 1.07
C GLY A 36 -14.64 4.46 1.56
N LYS A 37 -14.41 4.51 2.88
CA LYS A 37 -13.23 5.10 3.51
C LYS A 37 -12.05 4.15 3.51
N ILE A 38 -10.84 4.72 3.49
CA ILE A 38 -9.61 3.95 3.65
C ILE A 38 -9.06 4.22 5.05
N ARG A 39 -8.80 3.14 5.81
CA ARG A 39 -8.27 3.21 7.18
C ARG A 39 -7.20 2.16 7.43
N TRP A 40 -6.49 2.29 8.55
CA TRP A 40 -5.60 1.24 9.03
C TRP A 40 -6.40 0.10 9.67
N ASP A 41 -6.19 -1.12 9.20
CA ASP A 41 -6.76 -2.32 9.80
C ASP A 41 -5.67 -3.36 10.09
N PRO A 42 -5.80 -4.14 11.19
CA PRO A 42 -4.86 -5.20 11.51
C PRO A 42 -4.78 -6.28 10.44
N ILE A 43 -3.57 -6.74 10.16
CA ILE A 43 -3.33 -7.92 9.33
C ILE A 43 -3.52 -9.16 10.22
N GLY A 44 -4.52 -9.99 9.90
CA GLY A 44 -4.78 -11.23 10.63
C GLY A 44 -3.69 -12.28 10.41
N TYR A 45 -3.24 -12.43 9.17
CA TYR A 45 -2.04 -13.20 8.80
C TYR A 45 -1.56 -12.77 7.41
N MET A 46 -0.32 -13.12 7.10
CA MET A 46 0.34 -12.89 5.82
C MET A 46 0.63 -14.24 5.17
N TYR A 47 0.46 -14.33 3.86
CA TYR A 47 0.80 -15.49 3.06
C TYR A 47 1.94 -15.17 2.10
N ARG A 48 2.78 -16.18 1.87
CA ARG A 48 3.77 -16.18 0.80
C ARG A 48 3.70 -17.52 0.07
N HIS A 49 3.74 -17.48 -1.25
CA HIS A 49 3.79 -18.67 -2.11
C HIS A 49 4.80 -18.46 -3.23
N TYR A 50 5.75 -19.38 -3.38
CA TYR A 50 6.66 -19.42 -4.51
C TYR A 50 5.92 -19.98 -5.73
N ILE A 51 5.99 -19.26 -6.84
CA ILE A 51 5.42 -19.72 -8.11
C ILE A 51 6.47 -19.65 -9.21
N LYS A 52 6.35 -20.56 -10.15
CA LYS A 52 7.03 -20.54 -11.45
C LYS A 52 5.95 -20.65 -12.52
N ASP A 53 5.26 -19.55 -12.74
CA ASP A 53 4.05 -19.47 -13.56
C ASP A 53 3.88 -18.03 -14.06
N LYS A 54 2.88 -17.79 -14.88
CA LYS A 54 2.57 -16.48 -15.44
C LYS A 54 1.80 -15.61 -14.44
N LEU A 55 2.24 -14.36 -14.32
CA LEU A 55 1.45 -13.28 -13.70
C LEU A 55 0.64 -12.54 -14.76
N LEU A 56 -0.49 -11.98 -14.35
CA LEU A 56 -1.20 -10.97 -15.12
C LEU A 56 -0.68 -9.59 -14.77
N LYS A 57 -0.29 -8.85 -15.80
CA LYS A 57 0.09 -7.45 -15.77
C LYS A 57 -1.04 -6.62 -16.36
N ILE A 58 -1.78 -5.94 -15.50
CA ILE A 58 -2.91 -5.10 -15.87
C ILE A 58 -2.44 -3.65 -15.91
N ARG A 59 -2.42 -3.04 -17.10
CA ARG A 59 -2.08 -1.63 -17.27
C ARG A 59 -3.30 -0.75 -17.06
N LEU A 60 -3.16 0.30 -16.27
CA LEU A 60 -4.25 1.21 -15.91
C LEU A 60 -4.01 2.63 -16.46
N LYS A 61 -5.09 3.35 -16.80
CA LYS A 61 -5.00 4.75 -17.25
C LYS A 61 -4.56 5.62 -16.08
N GLY A 62 -3.41 6.26 -16.20
CA GLY A 62 -2.87 7.19 -15.18
C GLY A 62 -2.36 6.51 -13.91
N ARG A 63 -2.53 5.20 -13.74
CA ARG A 63 -2.02 4.43 -12.62
C ARG A 63 -0.93 3.47 -13.09
N GLY A 64 -0.02 3.10 -12.19
CA GLY A 64 0.96 2.09 -12.52
C GLY A 64 0.33 0.69 -12.63
N PRO A 65 1.06 -0.28 -13.20
CA PRO A 65 0.52 -1.59 -13.50
C PRO A 65 0.21 -2.38 -12.22
N VAL A 66 -0.83 -3.20 -12.28
CA VAL A 66 -1.15 -4.21 -11.28
C VAL A 66 -0.53 -5.53 -11.72
N ARG A 67 0.22 -6.20 -10.84
CA ARG A 67 0.87 -7.50 -11.11
C ARG A 67 0.33 -8.51 -10.11
N VAL A 68 -0.41 -9.49 -10.57
CA VAL A 68 -1.14 -10.46 -9.72
C VAL A 68 -1.21 -11.82 -10.39
N THR A 69 -1.42 -12.88 -9.60
CA THR A 69 -1.72 -14.21 -10.14
C THR A 69 -3.08 -14.22 -10.83
N LYS A 70 -3.32 -15.16 -11.73
CA LYS A 70 -4.61 -15.29 -12.46
C LYS A 70 -5.84 -15.41 -11.54
N GLY A 71 -5.66 -16.03 -10.37
CA GLY A 71 -6.72 -16.28 -9.39
C GLY A 71 -6.93 -15.15 -8.38
N HIS A 72 -5.98 -14.22 -8.23
CA HIS A 72 -6.14 -13.13 -7.27
C HIS A 72 -7.27 -12.18 -7.70
N SER A 73 -8.11 -11.79 -6.75
CA SER A 73 -9.29 -10.96 -7.05
C SER A 73 -9.03 -9.49 -6.82
N LEU A 74 -9.67 -8.64 -7.62
CA LEU A 74 -9.65 -7.18 -7.49
C LEU A 74 -11.07 -6.64 -7.46
N PHE A 75 -11.23 -5.44 -6.91
CA PHE A 75 -12.49 -4.71 -6.98
C PHE A 75 -12.63 -4.04 -8.35
N VAL A 76 -13.65 -4.46 -9.11
CA VAL A 76 -13.93 -4.00 -10.47
C VAL A 76 -15.28 -3.31 -10.52
N PHE A 77 -15.38 -2.19 -11.23
CA PHE A 77 -16.63 -1.47 -11.42
C PHE A 77 -17.27 -1.81 -12.77
N ARG A 78 -18.44 -2.45 -12.74
CA ARG A 78 -19.22 -2.85 -13.93
C ARG A 78 -20.68 -2.47 -13.73
N ASN A 79 -21.29 -1.90 -14.76
CA ASN A 79 -22.73 -1.59 -14.79
C ASN A 79 -23.24 -0.82 -13.56
N GLY A 80 -22.43 0.12 -13.06
CA GLY A 80 -22.83 0.94 -11.90
C GLY A 80 -22.58 0.30 -10.53
N LYS A 81 -21.96 -0.88 -10.48
CA LYS A 81 -21.69 -1.65 -9.24
C LYS A 81 -20.21 -1.96 -9.08
N ILE A 82 -19.74 -1.98 -7.83
CA ILE A 82 -18.43 -2.55 -7.47
C ILE A 82 -18.63 -4.05 -7.23
N VAL A 83 -17.86 -4.89 -7.91
CA VAL A 83 -17.86 -6.35 -7.81
C VAL A 83 -16.44 -6.86 -7.58
N VAL A 84 -16.30 -8.05 -7.00
CA VAL A 84 -15.01 -8.71 -6.82
C VAL A 84 -14.81 -9.68 -7.98
N GLU A 85 -13.73 -9.50 -8.75
CA GLU A 85 -13.46 -10.27 -9.96
C GLU A 85 -12.03 -10.84 -9.93
N PRO A 86 -11.84 -12.14 -10.22
CA PRO A 86 -10.53 -12.72 -10.45
C PRO A 86 -9.80 -12.01 -11.60
N ALA A 87 -8.48 -11.85 -11.46
CA ALA A 87 -7.66 -11.12 -12.41
C ALA A 87 -7.80 -11.62 -13.86
N HIS A 88 -7.92 -12.94 -14.07
CA HIS A 88 -8.10 -13.53 -15.40
C HIS A 88 -9.44 -13.20 -16.09
N ARG A 89 -10.41 -12.59 -15.38
CA ARG A 89 -11.69 -12.12 -15.94
C ARG A 89 -11.71 -10.62 -16.24
N ILE A 90 -10.65 -9.91 -15.89
CA ILE A 90 -10.51 -8.47 -16.16
C ILE A 90 -10.15 -8.27 -17.62
N ARG A 91 -10.77 -7.29 -18.27
CA ARG A 91 -10.60 -6.99 -19.69
C ARG A 91 -10.32 -5.49 -19.90
N PRO A 92 -9.66 -5.09 -21.00
CA PRO A 92 -9.57 -3.69 -21.40
C PRO A 92 -10.94 -2.99 -21.39
N GLY A 93 -10.99 -1.79 -20.82
CA GLY A 93 -12.24 -1.04 -20.65
C GLY A 93 -12.94 -1.22 -19.31
N ASP A 94 -12.61 -2.27 -18.53
CA ASP A 94 -13.01 -2.37 -17.13
C ASP A 94 -12.42 -1.22 -16.30
N TYR A 95 -12.94 -1.04 -15.08
CA TYR A 95 -12.47 -0.03 -14.13
C TYR A 95 -12.08 -0.70 -12.82
N ILE A 96 -10.85 -0.50 -12.35
CA ILE A 96 -10.35 -1.05 -11.09
C ILE A 96 -10.42 0.02 -10.00
N LEU A 97 -10.80 -0.40 -8.79
CA LEU A 97 -10.81 0.45 -7.61
C LEU A 97 -9.39 0.81 -7.16
N VAL A 98 -9.16 2.10 -6.95
CA VAL A 98 -7.87 2.65 -6.57
C VAL A 98 -8.05 3.74 -5.52
N SER A 99 -7.08 3.94 -4.63
CA SER A 99 -7.11 5.05 -3.68
C SER A 99 -7.00 6.41 -4.39
N GLU A 100 -7.81 7.36 -3.94
CA GLU A 100 -7.75 8.77 -4.31
C GLU A 100 -7.09 9.60 -3.19
N ARG A 101 -7.29 9.17 -1.94
CA ARG A 101 -6.68 9.79 -0.76
C ARG A 101 -6.22 8.70 0.20
N LEU A 102 -5.20 9.01 1.00
CA LEU A 102 -4.71 8.14 2.05
C LEU A 102 -4.53 8.96 3.33
N ASP A 103 -4.95 8.41 4.47
CA ASP A 103 -4.49 8.91 5.76
C ASP A 103 -3.42 7.96 6.31
N LEU A 104 -2.19 8.45 6.38
CA LEU A 104 -1.06 7.66 6.89
C LEU A 104 -1.07 7.56 8.42
N GLY A 105 -1.93 8.31 9.13
CA GLY A 105 -2.00 8.31 10.59
C GLY A 105 -0.77 8.96 11.24
N ASN A 106 -0.13 9.90 10.55
CA ASN A 106 1.12 10.51 10.99
C ASN A 106 0.89 11.60 12.05
N SER A 107 1.82 11.72 13.00
CA SER A 107 1.82 12.79 14.01
C SER A 107 2.06 14.16 13.39
N ILE A 108 1.50 15.21 14.01
CA ILE A 108 1.77 16.61 13.67
C ILE A 108 3.13 17.05 14.24
N GLU A 109 3.63 16.38 15.28
CA GLU A 109 4.92 16.71 15.88
C GLU A 109 6.09 16.46 14.94
N TYR A 110 7.07 17.35 14.96
CA TYR A 110 8.29 17.18 14.18
C TYR A 110 9.13 16.02 14.71
N PRO A 111 9.50 15.04 13.85
CA PRO A 111 10.39 13.98 14.27
C PRO A 111 11.79 14.55 14.55
N THR A 112 12.49 13.93 15.48
CA THR A 112 13.86 14.32 15.84
C THR A 112 14.84 13.22 15.44
N ILE A 113 15.89 13.58 14.71
CA ILE A 113 17.06 12.73 14.49
C ILE A 113 18.01 12.93 15.66
N ARG A 114 18.31 11.84 16.37
CA ARG A 114 19.45 11.75 17.28
C ARG A 114 20.62 11.11 16.56
N VAL A 115 21.58 11.93 16.16
CA VAL A 115 22.69 11.52 15.29
C VAL A 115 23.50 10.39 15.92
N SER A 116 23.80 10.48 17.22
CA SER A 116 24.54 9.45 17.94
C SER A 116 23.79 8.11 17.99
N GLU A 117 22.51 8.07 18.39
CA GLU A 117 21.68 6.85 18.39
C GLU A 117 21.57 6.24 16.98
N THR A 118 21.30 7.09 15.98
CA THR A 118 21.19 6.67 14.58
C THR A 118 22.49 6.04 14.08
N LEU A 119 23.64 6.64 14.42
CA LEU A 119 24.94 6.11 14.08
C LEU A 119 25.28 4.86 14.86
N LYS A 120 24.94 4.74 16.15
CA LYS A 120 25.19 3.53 16.93
C LYS A 120 24.42 2.34 16.32
N GLY A 121 23.14 2.54 16.01
CA GLY A 121 22.30 1.53 15.38
C GLY A 121 22.75 1.15 13.96
N TYR A 122 23.38 2.07 13.22
CA TYR A 122 23.89 1.82 11.88
C TYR A 122 25.31 1.25 11.88
N VAL A 123 26.26 2.05 12.36
CA VAL A 123 27.70 1.81 12.24
C VAL A 123 28.12 0.56 13.00
N CYS A 124 27.62 0.35 14.22
CA CYS A 124 28.08 -0.75 15.08
C CYS A 124 27.51 -2.11 14.66
N ASN A 125 26.43 -2.10 13.89
CA ASN A 125 25.74 -3.30 13.40
C ASN A 125 26.12 -3.66 11.94
N HIS A 126 27.05 -2.94 11.32
CA HIS A 126 27.47 -3.17 9.94
C HIS A 126 28.97 -3.47 9.86
N GLU A 127 29.32 -4.67 9.43
CA GLU A 127 30.69 -5.20 9.34
C GLU A 127 31.69 -4.21 8.71
N ARG A 128 31.33 -3.61 7.56
CA ARG A 128 32.20 -2.66 6.84
C ARG A 128 32.45 -1.33 7.57
N THR A 129 31.62 -0.99 8.55
CA THR A 129 31.69 0.28 9.28
C THR A 129 31.93 0.11 10.77
N GLN A 130 31.90 -1.12 11.31
CA GLN A 130 31.98 -1.40 12.74
C GLN A 130 33.21 -0.78 13.41
N HIS A 131 34.36 -0.80 12.72
CA HIS A 131 35.59 -0.16 13.20
C HIS A 131 35.42 1.34 13.52
N LEU A 132 34.46 2.01 12.89
CA LEU A 132 34.19 3.43 13.13
C LEU A 132 33.52 3.68 14.48
N CYS A 133 32.86 2.70 15.11
CA CYS A 133 32.27 2.89 16.44
C CYS A 133 33.30 3.22 17.52
N ARG A 134 34.54 2.76 17.33
CA ARG A 134 35.67 3.09 18.21
C ARG A 134 36.23 4.49 17.98
N THR A 135 35.93 5.06 16.82
CA THR A 135 36.50 6.34 16.35
C THR A 135 35.53 7.51 16.49
N ILE A 136 34.23 7.24 16.52
CA ILE A 136 33.18 8.24 16.71
C ILE A 136 33.07 8.54 18.20
N LYS A 137 33.02 9.83 18.53
CA LYS A 137 32.88 10.32 19.89
C LYS A 137 31.58 11.08 20.03
N VAL A 138 30.94 10.90 21.17
CA VAL A 138 29.73 11.59 21.61
C VAL A 138 30.14 12.56 22.71
N ILE A 139 29.70 13.80 22.61
CA ILE A 139 30.17 14.90 23.44
C ILE A 139 28.97 15.58 24.11
N ASP A 140 28.97 15.64 25.43
CA ASP A 140 27.93 16.33 26.20
C ASP A 140 28.21 17.83 26.37
N ALA A 141 27.28 18.53 27.05
CA ALA A 141 27.36 19.96 27.31
C ALA A 141 28.57 20.39 28.15
N SER A 142 29.12 19.49 28.99
CA SER A 142 30.35 19.74 29.75
C SER A 142 31.61 19.60 28.91
N GLY A 143 31.49 19.08 27.69
CA GLY A 143 32.61 18.79 26.80
C GLY A 143 33.26 17.42 27.05
N LYS A 144 32.72 16.61 27.96
CA LYS A 144 33.18 15.23 28.17
C LYS A 144 32.92 14.43 26.90
N GLU A 145 33.92 13.64 26.49
CA GLU A 145 33.85 12.81 25.29
C GLU A 145 33.78 11.32 25.67
N VAL A 146 32.83 10.60 25.09
CA VAL A 146 32.69 9.14 25.24
C VAL A 146 32.67 8.51 23.85
N ARG A 147 33.31 7.35 23.67
CA ARG A 147 33.25 6.63 22.39
C ARG A 147 31.84 6.12 22.14
N LEU A 148 31.43 6.06 20.88
CA LEU A 148 30.08 5.64 20.51
C LEU A 148 29.74 4.21 20.98
N GLU A 149 30.72 3.32 20.98
CA GLU A 149 30.56 1.94 21.47
C GLU A 149 30.37 1.86 22.99
N ASP A 150 31.01 2.77 23.74
CA ASP A 150 31.02 2.80 25.22
C ASP A 150 29.87 3.65 25.80
N ALA A 151 29.24 4.49 24.98
CA ALA A 151 28.20 5.41 25.42
C ALA A 151 26.88 4.68 25.73
N ALA A 152 26.42 4.83 26.99
CA ALA A 152 25.09 4.38 27.42
C ALA A 152 23.97 5.15 26.71
N ASP A 153 22.79 4.55 26.58
CA ASP A 153 21.72 5.11 25.74
C ASP A 153 21.17 6.45 26.26
N ASN A 154 21.14 6.66 27.58
CA ASN A 154 20.83 7.96 28.17
C ASN A 154 21.84 9.04 27.76
N TYR A 155 23.14 8.70 27.77
CA TYR A 155 24.21 9.60 27.36
C TYR A 155 24.07 10.00 25.87
N LEU A 156 23.70 9.06 25.00
CA LEU A 156 23.44 9.35 23.58
C LEU A 156 22.29 10.35 23.39
N ARG A 157 21.27 10.28 24.24
CA ARG A 157 20.08 11.15 24.17
C ARG A 157 20.36 12.58 24.65
N GLU A 158 21.24 12.72 25.63
CA GLU A 158 21.53 14.00 26.27
C GLU A 158 22.73 14.72 25.66
N ALA A 159 23.56 14.02 24.88
CA ALA A 159 24.72 14.62 24.24
C ALA A 159 24.36 15.78 23.29
N ASP A 160 25.25 16.76 23.21
CA ASP A 160 25.07 17.93 22.34
C ASP A 160 25.67 17.69 20.95
N HIS A 161 26.80 16.99 20.87
CA HIS A 161 27.55 16.86 19.63
C HIS A 161 28.07 15.44 19.38
N VAL A 162 28.34 15.17 18.11
CA VAL A 162 29.02 13.97 17.62
C VAL A 162 30.22 14.38 16.78
N SER A 163 31.36 13.76 17.02
CA SER A 163 32.58 13.97 16.24
C SER A 163 33.19 12.64 15.82
N ILE A 164 34.19 12.69 14.93
CA ILE A 164 34.99 11.52 14.56
C ILE A 164 36.46 11.84 14.74
N SER A 165 37.23 10.85 15.16
CA SER A 165 38.67 10.98 15.39
C SER A 165 39.38 11.69 14.23
N ARG A 166 40.29 12.62 14.57
CA ARG A 166 41.04 13.48 13.63
C ARG A 166 40.22 14.50 12.82
N SER A 167 38.91 14.58 13.03
CA SER A 167 38.07 15.66 12.49
C SER A 167 37.95 16.80 13.48
N LYS A 168 38.11 18.05 13.02
CA LYS A 168 37.81 19.25 13.81
C LYS A 168 36.30 19.60 13.83
N LYS A 169 35.51 18.94 12.98
CA LYS A 169 34.07 19.23 12.84
C LYS A 169 33.27 18.45 13.89
N LYS A 170 32.44 19.17 14.64
CA LYS A 170 31.43 18.65 15.55
C LYS A 170 30.06 18.78 14.85
N VAL A 171 29.27 17.71 14.87
CA VAL A 171 27.91 17.68 14.32
C VAL A 171 26.93 17.74 15.46
N MET A 172 25.90 18.58 15.36
CA MET A 172 24.83 18.62 16.36
C MET A 172 24.16 17.26 16.50
N ASN A 173 23.96 16.80 17.74
CA ASN A 173 23.40 15.48 18.01
C ASN A 173 21.88 15.46 17.82
N LYS A 174 21.18 16.54 18.16
CA LYS A 174 19.72 16.66 18.04
C LYS A 174 19.37 17.51 16.82
N VAL A 175 18.68 16.92 15.85
CA VAL A 175 18.22 17.63 14.64
C VAL A 175 16.71 17.44 14.49
N ILE A 176 15.96 18.53 14.57
CA ILE A 176 14.51 18.53 14.33
C ILE A 176 14.28 18.46 12.82
N VAL A 177 13.44 17.53 12.37
CA VAL A 177 13.07 17.36 10.97
C VAL A 177 11.82 18.18 10.70
N ASP A 178 12.03 19.48 10.54
CA ASP A 178 11.05 20.47 10.10
C ASP A 178 10.97 20.53 8.56
N GLU A 179 10.22 21.49 8.04
CA GLU A 179 10.05 21.71 6.61
C GLU A 179 11.37 22.03 5.90
N ASP A 180 12.29 22.78 6.53
CA ASP A 180 13.57 23.14 5.93
C ASP A 180 14.50 21.92 5.78
N ILE A 181 14.63 21.11 6.82
CA ILE A 181 15.39 19.85 6.74
C ILE A 181 14.75 18.90 5.73
N ALA A 182 13.42 18.78 5.73
CA ALA A 182 12.72 17.94 4.78
C ALA A 182 12.93 18.39 3.34
N TRP A 183 12.88 19.69 3.07
CA TRP A 183 13.19 20.26 1.77
C TRP A 183 14.63 19.95 1.33
N VAL A 184 15.62 20.09 2.22
CA VAL A 184 17.01 19.70 1.94
C VAL A 184 17.13 18.20 1.65
N PHE A 185 16.41 17.34 2.38
CA PHE A 185 16.39 15.89 2.14
C PHE A 185 15.74 15.53 0.79
N GLY A 186 14.67 16.21 0.41
CA GLY A 186 14.03 16.08 -0.89
C GLY A 186 14.98 16.45 -2.02
N LEU A 187 15.62 17.62 -1.90
CA LEU A 187 16.57 18.11 -2.89
C LEU A 187 17.83 17.23 -2.96
N PHE A 188 18.30 16.70 -1.83
CA PHE A 188 19.38 15.72 -1.82
C PHE A 188 18.97 14.42 -2.52
N THR A 189 17.71 14.02 -2.40
CA THR A 189 17.21 12.84 -3.11
C THR A 189 17.20 13.07 -4.62
N ALA A 190 16.96 14.28 -5.11
CA ALA A 190 17.11 14.62 -6.54
C ALA A 190 18.60 14.74 -6.93
N GLU A 191 19.29 15.73 -6.38
CA GLU A 191 20.59 16.24 -6.87
C GLU A 191 21.81 15.80 -6.04
N GLY A 192 21.56 15.07 -4.96
CA GLY A 192 22.57 14.67 -4.00
C GLY A 192 23.30 13.38 -4.38
N ASN A 193 24.58 13.34 -4.03
CA ASN A 193 25.42 12.13 -4.11
C ASN A 193 26.44 12.10 -2.97
N GLY A 194 26.78 10.89 -2.51
CA GLY A 194 27.78 10.64 -1.48
C GLY A 194 29.08 10.10 -2.07
N TYR A 195 30.21 10.69 -1.69
CA TYR A 195 31.51 10.38 -2.31
C TYR A 195 32.44 9.65 -1.34
N ARG A 196 32.86 8.43 -1.73
CA ARG A 196 33.90 7.61 -1.08
C ARG A 196 33.78 7.50 0.44
N GLY A 197 32.57 7.50 0.99
CA GLY A 197 32.40 7.42 2.45
C GLY A 197 32.80 8.68 3.23
N ARG A 198 33.00 9.83 2.58
CA ARG A 198 33.68 10.98 3.19
C ARG A 198 32.89 12.28 3.16
N TYR A 199 32.22 12.58 2.06
CA TYR A 199 31.50 13.84 1.92
C TYR A 199 30.23 13.68 1.09
N LEU A 200 29.32 14.63 1.25
CA LEU A 200 28.10 14.77 0.47
C LEU A 200 28.27 15.92 -0.52
N ARG A 201 27.63 15.83 -1.67
CA ARG A 201 27.59 16.91 -2.65
C ARG A 201 26.20 17.02 -3.26
N PHE A 202 25.70 18.25 -3.36
CA PHE A 202 24.59 18.62 -4.23
C PHE A 202 25.16 19.16 -5.54
N SER A 203 24.60 18.75 -6.67
CA SER A 203 24.98 19.26 -8.00
C SER A 203 23.82 20.09 -8.54
N LEU A 204 23.99 21.40 -8.68
CA LEU A 204 22.92 22.32 -9.03
C LEU A 204 23.20 23.02 -10.36
N GLY A 205 22.15 23.55 -10.98
CA GLY A 205 22.24 24.33 -12.21
C GLY A 205 23.05 25.63 -12.04
N PRO A 206 23.54 26.24 -13.14
CA PRO A 206 24.41 27.42 -13.09
C PRO A 206 23.73 28.68 -12.51
N ARG A 207 22.39 28.75 -12.57
CA ARG A 207 21.59 29.88 -12.06
C ARG A 207 21.00 29.62 -10.67
N GLU A 208 21.41 28.55 -10.00
CA GLU A 208 20.82 28.11 -8.74
C GLU A 208 21.65 28.51 -7.51
N GLY A 209 22.32 29.67 -7.58
CA GLY A 209 23.18 30.18 -6.50
C GLY A 209 22.42 30.42 -5.20
N GLU A 210 21.23 31.01 -5.26
CA GLU A 210 20.39 31.22 -4.07
C GLU A 210 19.98 29.91 -3.40
N LYS A 211 19.65 28.90 -4.22
CA LYS A 211 19.35 27.55 -3.74
C LYS A 211 20.58 26.95 -3.04
N ALA A 212 21.77 27.14 -3.60
CA ALA A 212 23.02 26.69 -3.00
C ALA A 212 23.29 27.34 -1.63
N SER A 213 23.07 28.65 -1.51
CA SER A 213 23.20 29.39 -0.25
C SER A 213 22.21 28.89 0.79
N ARG A 214 20.93 28.74 0.43
CA ARG A 214 19.90 28.23 1.35
C ARG A 214 20.24 26.84 1.89
N ILE A 215 20.73 25.93 1.05
CA ILE A 215 21.20 24.61 1.50
C ILE A 215 22.35 24.78 2.51
N ALA A 216 23.31 25.68 2.22
CA ALA A 216 24.45 25.90 3.10
C ALA A 216 24.03 26.41 4.47
N ASP A 217 23.12 27.39 4.51
CA ASP A 217 22.61 28.00 5.75
C ASP A 217 21.82 27.00 6.59
N ILE A 218 20.93 26.20 5.96
CA ILE A 218 20.18 25.16 6.67
C ILE A 218 21.14 24.09 7.24
N ILE A 219 22.11 23.63 6.45
CA ILE A 219 23.04 22.60 6.90
C ILE A 219 23.95 23.13 8.03
N GLU A 220 24.43 24.37 7.93
CA GLU A 220 25.25 24.99 8.97
C GLU A 220 24.46 25.18 10.26
N SER A 221 23.26 25.75 10.18
CA SER A 221 22.42 26.02 11.36
C SER A 221 21.91 24.76 12.04
N ARG A 222 21.57 23.71 11.28
CA ARG A 222 20.93 22.50 11.83
C ARG A 222 21.90 21.39 12.17
N PHE A 223 23.06 21.32 11.51
CA PHE A 223 24.06 20.27 11.75
C PHE A 223 25.38 20.81 12.30
N GLY A 224 25.60 22.13 12.35
CA GLY A 224 26.84 22.74 12.83
C GLY A 224 28.03 22.58 11.86
N VAL A 225 27.78 22.21 10.59
CA VAL A 225 28.84 22.00 9.60
C VAL A 225 28.66 22.91 8.41
N ARG A 226 29.50 23.94 8.29
CA ARG A 226 29.51 24.83 7.13
C ARG A 226 29.87 24.10 5.83
N PRO A 227 28.98 24.10 4.81
CA PRO A 227 29.30 23.57 3.49
C PRO A 227 30.21 24.51 2.69
N VAL A 228 30.90 23.95 1.69
CA VAL A 228 31.69 24.73 0.73
C VAL A 228 30.92 24.83 -0.58
N ILE A 229 30.63 26.05 -1.03
CA ILE A 229 30.01 26.31 -2.33
C ILE A 229 31.12 26.50 -3.37
N LYS A 230 31.01 25.79 -4.50
CA LYS A 230 31.91 25.94 -5.65
C LYS A 230 31.11 26.30 -6.89
N HIS A 231 31.51 27.37 -7.56
CA HIS A 231 30.96 27.78 -8.84
C HIS A 231 31.83 27.22 -9.97
N GLY A 232 31.20 26.60 -10.96
CA GLY A 232 31.86 26.14 -12.18
C GLY A 232 31.04 26.53 -13.41
N LYS A 233 31.64 26.38 -14.59
CA LYS A 233 31.00 26.73 -15.87
C LYS A 233 29.66 26.02 -16.10
N LYS A 234 29.51 24.79 -15.60
CA LYS A 234 28.33 23.93 -15.82
C LYS A 234 27.33 23.93 -14.67
N GLY A 235 27.60 24.59 -13.55
CA GLY A 235 26.74 24.50 -12.37
C GLY A 235 27.39 24.96 -11.07
N VAL A 236 26.60 24.89 -10.00
CA VAL A 236 27.02 25.19 -8.63
C VAL A 236 27.04 23.88 -7.83
N SER A 237 28.08 23.67 -7.01
CA SER A 237 28.18 22.50 -6.14
C SER A 237 28.24 22.90 -4.68
N VAL A 238 27.37 22.32 -3.86
CA VAL A 238 27.42 22.46 -2.39
C VAL A 238 28.07 21.20 -1.83
N ILE A 239 29.24 21.35 -1.18
CA ILE A 239 30.04 20.23 -0.67
C ILE A 239 30.03 20.23 0.86
N ILE A 240 29.49 19.17 1.44
CA ILE A 240 29.48 18.94 2.89
C ILE A 240 30.61 17.96 3.23
N ALA A 241 31.79 18.48 3.54
CA ALA A 241 32.95 17.68 3.90
C ALA A 241 32.87 17.17 5.35
N SER A 242 31.93 16.26 5.63
CA SER A 242 31.75 15.61 6.94
C SER A 242 31.42 14.13 6.79
N ARG A 243 32.30 13.28 7.35
CA ARG A 243 32.10 11.83 7.36
C ARG A 243 30.94 11.41 8.27
N ILE A 244 30.72 12.13 9.38
CA ILE A 244 29.57 11.92 10.26
C ILE A 244 28.26 12.14 9.49
N LEU A 245 28.15 13.26 8.76
CA LEU A 245 26.94 13.54 7.96
C LEU A 245 26.77 12.57 6.78
N TYR A 246 27.87 12.14 6.15
CA TYR A 246 27.80 11.06 5.16
C TYR A 246 27.18 9.78 5.75
N LEU A 247 27.67 9.35 6.92
CA LEU A 247 27.17 8.14 7.59
C LEU A 247 25.73 8.30 8.05
N LEU A 248 25.35 9.48 8.54
CA LEU A 248 23.98 9.80 8.92
C LEU A 248 23.03 9.70 7.72
N PHE A 249 23.34 10.39 6.61
CA PHE A 249 22.53 10.36 5.38
C PHE A 249 22.41 8.93 4.84
N LYS A 250 23.47 8.12 4.98
CA LYS A 250 23.43 6.70 4.64
C LYS A 250 22.49 5.92 5.56
N ALA A 251 22.59 6.11 6.86
CA ALA A 251 21.82 5.41 7.88
C ALA A 251 20.31 5.68 7.77
N ILE A 252 19.92 6.93 7.46
CA ILE A 252 18.52 7.32 7.30
C ILE A 252 17.96 7.04 5.90
N GLY A 253 18.78 6.52 4.98
CA GLY A 253 18.33 6.06 3.66
C GLY A 253 18.29 7.13 2.56
N LEU A 254 19.00 8.24 2.71
CA LEU A 254 19.10 9.30 1.69
C LEU A 254 20.12 8.99 0.57
N LEU A 255 21.08 8.09 0.82
CA LEU A 255 22.04 7.69 -0.21
C LEU A 255 21.48 6.57 -1.10
N GLY A 256 21.85 6.61 -2.38
CA GLY A 256 21.50 5.60 -3.35
C GLY A 256 21.90 6.01 -4.77
N THR A 257 21.73 5.08 -5.70
CA THR A 257 21.82 5.34 -7.14
C THR A 257 20.47 5.82 -7.66
N ALA A 258 20.40 6.31 -8.90
CA ALA A 258 19.14 6.69 -9.55
C ALA A 258 18.05 5.60 -9.50
N ARG A 259 18.43 4.32 -9.44
CA ARG A 259 17.50 3.17 -9.36
C ARG A 259 17.20 2.70 -7.94
N THR A 260 17.99 3.12 -6.95
CA THR A 260 17.88 2.64 -5.56
C THR A 260 17.55 3.72 -4.53
N LYS A 261 17.50 4.99 -4.94
CA LYS A 261 17.02 6.11 -4.10
C LYS A 261 15.60 5.82 -3.59
N ARG A 262 15.29 6.30 -2.39
CA ARG A 262 14.02 6.08 -1.67
C ARG A 262 13.73 7.28 -0.78
N VAL A 263 12.47 7.42 -0.37
CA VAL A 263 12.08 8.35 0.69
C VAL A 263 12.52 7.78 2.04
N PRO A 264 13.22 8.56 2.89
CA PRO A 264 13.58 8.15 4.24
C PRO A 264 12.36 7.76 5.08
N PRO A 265 12.41 6.68 5.88
CA PRO A 265 11.31 6.32 6.78
C PRO A 265 10.89 7.44 7.73
N ILE A 266 11.84 8.27 8.17
CA ILE A 266 11.55 9.42 9.04
C ILE A 266 10.60 10.41 8.36
N ILE A 267 10.73 10.64 7.05
CA ILE A 267 9.84 11.52 6.28
C ILE A 267 8.47 10.86 6.06
N ILE A 268 8.44 9.56 5.75
CA ILE A 268 7.19 8.82 5.51
C ILE A 268 6.26 8.89 6.73
N ASN A 269 6.83 8.88 7.94
CA ASN A 269 6.08 8.92 9.19
C ASN A 269 5.88 10.37 9.73
N SER A 270 6.31 11.41 9.01
CA SER A 270 6.15 12.80 9.43
C SER A 270 4.76 13.37 9.11
N GLY A 271 4.41 14.49 9.76
CA GLY A 271 3.22 15.27 9.44
C GLY A 271 3.19 15.78 7.99
N ARG A 272 2.00 16.22 7.56
CA ARG A 272 1.71 16.64 6.18
C ARG A 272 2.63 17.75 5.67
N SER A 273 2.98 18.73 6.50
CA SER A 273 3.84 19.85 6.10
C SER A 273 5.27 19.41 5.79
N VAL A 274 5.84 18.52 6.62
CA VAL A 274 7.17 17.94 6.42
C VAL A 274 7.19 17.05 5.16
N ILE A 275 6.16 16.23 4.94
CA ILE A 275 6.02 15.45 3.70
C ILE A 275 5.95 16.37 2.48
N ALA A 276 5.13 17.43 2.55
CA ALA A 276 5.02 18.40 1.46
C ALA A 276 6.35 19.09 1.18
N ALA A 277 7.09 19.51 2.21
CA ALA A 277 8.38 20.15 2.05
C ALA A 277 9.44 19.21 1.44
N TYR A 278 9.46 17.94 1.82
CA TYR A 278 10.28 16.93 1.16
C TYR A 278 9.95 16.78 -0.33
N LEU A 279 8.66 16.66 -0.66
CA LEU A 279 8.24 16.57 -2.06
C LEU A 279 8.57 17.85 -2.84
N LYS A 280 8.44 19.03 -2.22
CA LYS A 280 8.85 20.31 -2.79
C LYS A 280 10.35 20.31 -3.12
N GLY A 281 11.20 19.90 -2.18
CA GLY A 281 12.64 19.81 -2.41
C GLY A 281 12.99 18.84 -3.54
N LEU A 282 12.27 17.71 -3.64
CA LEU A 282 12.44 16.75 -4.72
C LEU A 282 12.06 17.35 -6.08
N PHE A 283 10.95 18.08 -6.16
CA PHE A 283 10.50 18.75 -7.38
C PHE A 283 11.35 19.98 -7.74
N ASP A 284 11.96 20.65 -6.76
CA ASP A 284 12.88 21.75 -7.01
C ASP A 284 14.22 21.29 -7.59
N GLY A 285 14.57 20.01 -7.46
CA GLY A 285 15.72 19.40 -8.14
C GLY A 285 15.34 18.84 -9.50
N ASP A 286 14.54 17.77 -9.50
CA ASP A 286 14.26 16.95 -10.69
C ASP A 286 12.89 17.27 -11.35
N GLY A 287 12.18 18.29 -10.88
CA GLY A 287 10.85 18.64 -11.36
C GLY A 287 10.86 19.65 -12.50
N SER A 288 9.79 19.63 -13.29
CA SER A 288 9.54 20.60 -14.36
C SER A 288 8.05 20.90 -14.47
N ILE A 289 7.69 21.97 -15.18
CA ILE A 289 6.30 22.27 -15.51
C ILE A 289 6.13 22.07 -17.03
N ASP A 290 5.19 21.21 -17.42
CA ASP A 290 4.91 20.96 -18.84
C ASP A 290 4.03 22.06 -19.46
N ARG A 291 3.82 21.99 -20.79
CA ARG A 291 2.99 22.95 -21.54
C ARG A 291 1.53 23.03 -21.09
N TYR A 292 1.06 22.04 -20.33
CA TYR A 292 -0.30 21.97 -19.79
C TYR A 292 -0.34 22.39 -18.31
N GLU A 293 0.75 22.98 -17.82
CA GLU A 293 0.93 23.38 -16.42
C GLU A 293 0.81 22.20 -15.45
N ASN A 294 1.16 20.97 -15.85
CA ASN A 294 1.36 19.90 -14.88
C ASN A 294 2.77 20.00 -14.30
N ILE A 295 2.90 19.77 -12.99
CA ILE A 295 4.21 19.52 -12.38
C ILE A 295 4.59 18.08 -12.74
N VAL A 296 5.76 17.91 -13.34
CA VAL A 296 6.27 16.63 -13.84
C VAL A 296 7.52 16.27 -13.07
N TYR A 297 7.51 15.09 -12.46
CA TYR A 297 8.66 14.49 -11.78
C TYR A 297 9.00 13.16 -12.45
N SER A 298 10.29 12.90 -12.67
CA SER A 298 10.78 11.67 -13.30
C SER A 298 11.77 10.95 -12.40
N THR A 299 11.71 9.62 -12.36
CA THR A 299 12.69 8.81 -11.62
C THR A 299 12.88 7.44 -12.25
N ARG A 300 14.05 6.84 -12.05
CA ARG A 300 14.36 5.45 -12.40
C ARG A 300 14.22 4.47 -11.23
N SER A 301 13.87 4.97 -10.05
CA SER A 301 13.63 4.13 -8.87
C SER A 301 12.16 3.74 -8.79
N GLU A 302 11.89 2.45 -9.00
CA GLU A 302 10.57 1.85 -8.85
C GLU A 302 9.97 2.04 -7.46
N VAL A 303 10.82 2.03 -6.43
CA VAL A 303 10.39 2.22 -5.03
C VAL A 303 10.09 3.69 -4.76
N LEU A 304 10.99 4.59 -5.15
CA LEU A 304 10.80 6.03 -4.96
C LEU A 304 9.54 6.51 -5.68
N SER A 305 9.29 6.05 -6.91
CA SER A 305 8.08 6.44 -7.64
C SER A 305 6.80 6.05 -6.91
N LYS A 306 6.73 4.86 -6.32
CA LYS A 306 5.56 4.42 -5.54
C LYS A 306 5.44 5.17 -4.23
N GLN A 307 6.56 5.42 -3.54
CA GLN A 307 6.57 6.22 -2.30
C GLN A 307 6.09 7.65 -2.57
N VAL A 308 6.64 8.33 -3.58
CA VAL A 308 6.21 9.69 -3.99
C VAL A 308 4.73 9.69 -4.36
N PHE A 309 4.26 8.70 -5.13
CA PHE A 309 2.85 8.59 -5.49
C PHE A 309 1.94 8.46 -4.26
N LEU A 310 2.30 7.60 -3.30
CA LEU A 310 1.51 7.38 -2.08
C LEU A 310 1.55 8.59 -1.14
N LEU A 311 2.68 9.31 -1.06
CA LEU A 311 2.79 10.56 -0.29
C LEU A 311 1.97 11.69 -0.93
N LEU A 312 1.89 11.75 -2.26
CA LEU A 312 0.99 12.69 -2.95
C LEU A 312 -0.48 12.38 -2.61
N LEU A 313 -0.88 11.10 -2.63
CA LEU A 313 -2.21 10.70 -2.19
C LEU A 313 -2.48 11.07 -0.73
N SER A 314 -1.45 10.99 0.14
CA SER A 314 -1.60 11.41 1.54
C SER A 314 -1.79 12.91 1.68
N LEU A 315 -1.32 13.72 0.73
CA LEU A 315 -1.58 15.15 0.68
C LEU A 315 -2.91 15.51 0.01
N GLY A 316 -3.70 14.52 -0.41
CA GLY A 316 -4.94 14.74 -1.16
C GLY A 316 -4.73 15.05 -2.64
N VAL A 317 -3.50 14.85 -3.13
CA VAL A 317 -3.16 14.95 -4.55
C VAL A 317 -3.36 13.59 -5.19
N ASN A 318 -4.13 13.53 -6.27
CA ASN A 318 -4.36 12.33 -7.08
C ASN A 318 -3.55 12.42 -8.38
N PRO A 319 -2.24 12.08 -8.35
CA PRO A 319 -1.35 12.22 -9.50
C PRO A 319 -1.64 11.15 -10.55
N SER A 320 -1.02 11.31 -11.71
CA SER A 320 -0.94 10.24 -12.72
C SER A 320 0.49 9.79 -12.91
N VAL A 321 0.70 8.51 -13.19
CA VAL A 321 2.02 7.92 -13.49
C VAL A 321 1.99 7.22 -14.84
N VAL A 322 3.07 7.39 -15.60
CA VAL A 322 3.32 6.67 -16.86
C VAL A 322 4.78 6.25 -16.91
N ARG A 323 5.09 5.16 -17.63
CA ARG A 323 6.47 4.83 -17.97
C ARG A 323 6.83 5.38 -19.34
N ASN A 324 8.02 5.94 -19.46
CA ASN A 324 8.61 6.41 -20.71
C ASN A 324 10.05 5.85 -20.80
N GLY A 325 10.22 4.75 -21.54
CA GLY A 325 11.47 3.97 -21.49
C GLY A 325 11.77 3.47 -20.07
N ASP A 326 12.96 3.78 -19.58
CA ASP A 326 13.43 3.48 -18.22
C ASP A 326 12.86 4.42 -17.15
N ASP A 327 12.29 5.55 -17.56
CA ASP A 327 11.86 6.60 -16.65
C ASP A 327 10.39 6.43 -16.24
N ILE A 328 10.12 6.62 -14.96
CA ILE A 328 8.79 6.62 -14.37
C ILE A 328 8.39 8.07 -14.13
N VAL A 329 7.42 8.54 -14.90
CA VAL A 329 7.00 9.95 -14.92
C VAL A 329 5.71 10.11 -14.14
N ILE A 330 5.78 10.86 -13.04
CA ILE A 330 4.65 11.27 -12.21
C ILE A 330 4.24 12.69 -12.61
N ARG A 331 2.95 12.90 -12.87
CA ARG A 331 2.36 14.21 -13.19
C ARG A 331 1.34 14.60 -12.15
N ILE A 332 1.52 15.79 -11.59
CA ILE A 332 0.59 16.46 -10.68
C ILE A 332 -0.16 17.52 -11.49
N GLY A 333 -1.48 17.34 -11.59
CA GLY A 333 -2.29 18.19 -12.44
C GLY A 333 -2.65 19.53 -11.85
N LYS A 334 -2.65 20.58 -12.66
CA LYS A 334 -3.42 21.81 -12.38
C LYS A 334 -4.92 21.56 -12.57
N SER A 335 -5.52 20.72 -11.71
CA SER A 335 -6.96 20.40 -11.72
C SER A 335 -7.52 20.36 -10.31
N ARG A 336 -8.59 21.11 -10.03
CA ARG A 336 -9.29 21.09 -8.72
C ARG A 336 -9.81 19.70 -8.35
N SER A 337 -10.04 18.85 -9.35
CA SER A 337 -10.48 17.46 -9.13
C SER A 337 -9.34 16.52 -8.74
N ARG A 338 -8.08 16.93 -8.91
CA ARG A 338 -6.90 16.09 -8.65
C ARG A 338 -5.97 16.66 -7.60
N THR A 339 -5.83 17.98 -7.53
CA THR A 339 -4.83 18.63 -6.70
C THR A 339 -5.49 19.82 -6.00
N PRO A 340 -5.43 19.89 -4.66
CA PRO A 340 -5.88 21.07 -3.95
C PRO A 340 -5.09 22.31 -4.43
N PRO A 341 -5.75 23.45 -4.73
CA PRO A 341 -5.09 24.63 -5.28
C PRO A 341 -3.88 25.10 -4.48
N GLU A 342 -4.01 25.14 -3.16
CA GLU A 342 -2.94 25.52 -2.23
C GLU A 342 -1.73 24.59 -2.32
N THR A 343 -1.97 23.28 -2.49
CA THR A 343 -0.89 22.29 -2.63
C THR A 343 -0.20 22.44 -3.99
N TYR A 344 -0.96 22.70 -5.05
CA TYR A 344 -0.40 22.99 -6.37
C TYR A 344 0.47 24.25 -6.37
N SER A 345 -0.02 25.34 -5.76
CA SER A 345 0.71 26.60 -5.67
C SER A 345 1.99 26.45 -4.87
N TYR A 346 1.91 25.73 -3.74
CA TYR A 346 3.09 25.42 -2.94
C TYR A 346 4.15 24.65 -3.74
N PHE A 347 3.76 23.60 -4.48
CA PHE A 347 4.69 22.81 -5.28
C PHE A 347 5.26 23.56 -6.49
N SER A 348 4.43 24.32 -7.19
CA SER A 348 4.84 25.03 -8.41
C SER A 348 5.55 26.35 -8.14
N GLY A 349 5.40 26.93 -6.94
CA GLY A 349 5.84 28.28 -6.62
C GLY A 349 5.09 29.36 -7.42
N ARG A 350 3.93 29.03 -7.99
CA ARG A 350 3.09 29.93 -8.80
C ARG A 350 1.77 30.15 -8.11
N GLU A 351 1.20 31.35 -8.28
CA GLU A 351 -0.17 31.58 -7.84
C GLU A 351 -1.15 30.66 -8.57
N PRO A 352 -2.23 30.23 -7.90
CA PRO A 352 -3.23 29.39 -8.53
C PRO A 352 -4.01 30.25 -9.52
N GLY A 353 -3.57 30.26 -10.79
CA GLY A 353 -4.38 30.77 -11.89
C GLY A 353 -5.68 29.97 -12.06
N ILE A 354 -6.47 30.29 -13.09
CA ILE A 354 -7.72 29.56 -13.37
C ILE A 354 -7.40 28.09 -13.67
N PHE A 355 -8.04 27.18 -12.92
CA PHE A 355 -7.94 25.75 -13.15
C PHE A 355 -8.88 25.36 -14.30
N PRO A 356 -8.36 24.89 -15.45
CA PRO A 356 -9.21 24.60 -16.60
C PRO A 356 -10.13 23.42 -16.31
N ALA A 357 -11.39 23.53 -16.80
CA ALA A 357 -12.30 22.41 -16.83
C ALA A 357 -11.74 21.34 -17.79
N SER A 358 -11.27 20.23 -17.25
CA SER A 358 -10.71 19.11 -17.99
C SER A 358 -11.44 17.81 -17.66
N GLU A 359 -11.41 16.86 -18.59
CA GLU A 359 -11.92 15.53 -18.30
C GLU A 359 -11.16 14.91 -17.11
N PRO A 360 -11.87 14.36 -16.13
CA PRO A 360 -11.23 13.73 -14.98
C PRO A 360 -10.46 12.49 -15.44
N THR A 361 -9.15 12.45 -15.16
CA THR A 361 -8.31 11.26 -15.43
C THR A 361 -8.89 10.00 -14.80
N TYR A 362 -9.47 10.14 -13.61
CA TYR A 362 -10.13 9.10 -12.82
C TYR A 362 -11.64 9.33 -12.70
N GLY A 363 -12.28 9.73 -13.81
CA GLY A 363 -13.73 9.91 -13.84
C GLY A 363 -14.48 8.60 -13.63
N LEU A 364 -15.61 8.67 -12.91
CA LEU A 364 -16.50 7.54 -12.73
C LEU A 364 -17.26 7.26 -14.04
N PRO A 365 -17.28 6.02 -14.56
CA PRO A 365 -18.02 5.69 -15.76
C PRO A 365 -19.52 5.83 -15.53
N ILE A 366 -20.22 6.35 -16.53
CA ILE A 366 -21.64 6.66 -16.43
C ILE A 366 -22.45 5.44 -16.87
N SER A 367 -23.14 4.81 -15.91
CA SER A 367 -24.06 3.71 -16.19
C SER A 367 -25.32 4.19 -16.92
N GLN A 368 -26.06 3.27 -17.55
CA GLN A 368 -27.31 3.63 -18.24
C GLN A 368 -28.33 4.30 -17.30
N GLY A 369 -28.44 3.83 -16.05
CA GLY A 369 -29.31 4.44 -15.05
C GLY A 369 -28.90 5.88 -14.76
N LEU A 370 -27.64 6.09 -14.37
CA LEU A 370 -27.12 7.43 -14.07
C LEU A 370 -27.22 8.37 -15.29
N ARG A 371 -27.02 7.85 -16.51
CA ARG A 371 -27.17 8.63 -17.74
C ARG A 371 -28.58 9.21 -17.88
N LYS A 372 -29.63 8.42 -17.60
CA LYS A 372 -31.02 8.89 -17.67
C LYS A 372 -31.26 10.04 -16.70
N ASP A 373 -30.73 9.95 -15.49
CA ASP A 373 -30.89 11.00 -14.47
C ASP A 373 -30.12 12.27 -14.83
N LEU A 374 -28.89 12.14 -15.34
CA LEU A 374 -28.10 13.28 -15.81
C LEU A 374 -28.77 14.00 -17.00
N ILE A 375 -29.40 13.28 -17.92
CA ILE A 375 -30.15 13.88 -19.04
C ILE A 375 -31.35 14.69 -18.52
N LYS A 376 -32.11 14.15 -17.55
CA LYS A 376 -33.22 14.87 -16.92
C LYS A 376 -32.75 16.17 -16.27
N LEU A 377 -31.61 16.14 -15.57
CA LEU A 377 -31.02 17.33 -14.94
C LEU A 377 -30.51 18.35 -15.97
N MET A 378 -29.93 17.87 -17.07
CA MET A 378 -29.48 18.72 -18.17
C MET A 378 -30.66 19.45 -18.83
N ASN A 379 -31.78 18.77 -19.07
CA ASN A 379 -32.99 19.39 -19.63
C ASN A 379 -33.57 20.47 -18.70
N LYS A 380 -33.40 20.30 -17.39
CA LYS A 380 -33.75 21.31 -16.37
C LYS A 380 -32.71 22.43 -16.19
N ARG A 381 -31.67 22.48 -17.05
CA ARG A 381 -30.52 23.41 -16.95
C ARG A 381 -29.78 23.37 -15.61
N ALA A 382 -29.95 22.30 -14.82
CA ALA A 382 -29.33 22.15 -13.51
C ALA A 382 -27.89 21.63 -13.58
N THR A 383 -27.48 21.09 -14.73
CA THR A 383 -26.09 20.67 -14.97
C THR A 383 -25.74 20.67 -16.46
N SER A 384 -24.46 20.79 -16.77
CA SER A 384 -23.93 20.53 -18.11
C SER A 384 -23.47 19.09 -18.24
N TYR A 385 -23.81 18.37 -19.30
CA TYR A 385 -23.32 17.01 -19.53
C TYR A 385 -22.90 16.84 -20.98
N SER A 386 -21.64 16.45 -21.20
CA SER A 386 -21.15 16.09 -22.53
C SER A 386 -21.54 14.65 -22.82
N THR A 387 -22.35 14.43 -23.85
CA THR A 387 -22.70 13.08 -24.34
C THR A 387 -21.50 12.36 -24.96
N LYS A 388 -20.44 13.09 -25.36
CA LYS A 388 -19.17 12.52 -25.82
C LYS A 388 -18.39 11.87 -24.68
N ASN A 389 -18.55 12.38 -23.46
CA ASN A 389 -17.76 11.96 -22.31
C ASN A 389 -18.48 10.81 -21.61
N ARG A 390 -17.83 9.64 -21.53
CA ARG A 390 -18.40 8.44 -20.89
C ARG A 390 -18.19 8.41 -19.37
N THR A 391 -17.60 9.46 -18.80
CA THR A 391 -17.23 9.54 -17.39
C THR A 391 -17.60 10.89 -16.79
N ILE A 392 -17.84 10.93 -15.47
CA ILE A 392 -18.14 12.13 -14.69
C ILE A 392 -17.21 12.22 -13.46
N SER A 393 -16.86 13.43 -13.02
CA SER A 393 -15.99 13.59 -11.85
C SER A 393 -16.75 13.36 -10.54
N LYS A 394 -16.05 12.83 -9.52
CA LYS A 394 -16.60 12.68 -8.16
C LYS A 394 -17.10 14.02 -7.60
N ALA A 395 -16.33 15.09 -7.78
CA ALA A 395 -16.71 16.43 -7.32
C ALA A 395 -18.04 16.92 -7.92
N LYS A 396 -18.30 16.64 -9.20
CA LYS A 396 -19.56 17.02 -9.85
C LYS A 396 -20.74 16.20 -9.33
N LEU A 397 -20.57 14.90 -9.13
CA LEU A 397 -21.61 14.06 -8.54
C LEU A 397 -21.89 14.45 -7.08
N ALA A 398 -20.84 14.77 -6.30
CA ALA A 398 -20.97 15.27 -4.95
C ALA A 398 -21.81 16.55 -4.90
N LEU A 399 -21.52 17.51 -5.78
CA LEU A 399 -22.27 18.77 -5.87
C LEU A 399 -23.75 18.55 -6.20
N LEU A 400 -24.07 17.70 -7.18
CA LEU A 400 -25.46 17.39 -7.54
C LEU A 400 -26.21 16.70 -6.39
N THR A 401 -25.51 15.85 -5.63
CA THR A 401 -26.08 15.14 -4.48
C THR A 401 -26.29 16.09 -3.30
N SER A 402 -25.33 16.98 -3.01
CA SER A 402 -25.43 17.95 -1.91
C SER A 402 -26.54 18.98 -2.15
N GLN A 403 -26.82 19.30 -3.42
CA GLN A 403 -27.95 20.14 -3.83
C GLN A 403 -29.29 19.39 -3.87
N LYS A 404 -29.33 18.10 -3.45
CA LYS A 404 -30.51 17.22 -3.49
C LYS A 404 -31.12 17.05 -4.89
N LEU A 405 -30.33 17.29 -5.93
CA LEU A 405 -30.76 17.17 -7.34
C LEU A 405 -30.64 15.75 -7.86
N LEU A 406 -29.78 14.92 -7.25
CA LEU A 406 -29.49 13.56 -7.68
C LEU A 406 -29.38 12.64 -6.48
N GLN A 407 -30.05 11.49 -6.54
CA GLN A 407 -29.78 10.37 -5.64
C GLN A 407 -28.88 9.36 -6.36
N LEU A 408 -27.77 9.00 -5.72
CA LEU A 408 -26.79 8.10 -6.30
C LEU A 408 -27.11 6.64 -5.94
N PRO A 409 -26.96 5.69 -6.89
CA PRO A 409 -26.93 4.28 -6.54
C PRO A 409 -25.80 3.98 -5.54
N ALA A 410 -25.98 2.95 -4.70
CA ALA A 410 -25.10 2.63 -3.57
C ALA A 410 -23.60 2.70 -3.92
N SER A 411 -23.13 2.00 -4.96
CA SER A 411 -21.71 2.02 -5.33
C SER A 411 -21.20 3.38 -5.79
N TYR A 412 -22.02 4.21 -6.44
CA TYR A 412 -21.63 5.59 -6.75
C TYR A 412 -21.57 6.43 -5.47
N GLY A 413 -22.51 6.24 -4.55
CA GLY A 413 -22.51 6.89 -3.23
C GLY A 413 -21.24 6.56 -2.43
N THR A 414 -20.90 5.27 -2.31
CA THR A 414 -19.69 4.77 -1.65
C THR A 414 -18.43 5.38 -2.27
N LEU A 415 -18.35 5.46 -3.60
CA LEU A 415 -17.24 6.12 -4.27
C LEU A 415 -17.22 7.61 -3.93
N VAL A 416 -18.30 8.34 -4.21
CA VAL A 416 -18.38 9.81 -4.06
C VAL A 416 -18.10 10.29 -2.63
N GLY A 417 -18.61 9.59 -1.61
CA GLY A 417 -18.33 9.90 -0.20
C GLY A 417 -17.01 9.33 0.34
N GLY A 418 -16.42 8.37 -0.36
CA GLY A 418 -15.24 7.62 0.06
C GLY A 418 -13.91 8.17 -0.44
N ASP A 419 -12.83 7.47 -0.08
CA ASP A 419 -11.45 7.84 -0.36
C ASP A 419 -10.86 7.06 -1.56
N ALA A 420 -11.70 6.31 -2.27
CA ALA A 420 -11.36 5.54 -3.46
C ALA A 420 -12.02 6.11 -4.73
N THR A 421 -11.38 5.88 -5.87
CA THR A 421 -11.86 6.21 -7.21
C THR A 421 -11.56 5.05 -8.17
N LEU A 422 -11.74 5.27 -9.47
CA LEU A 422 -11.63 4.24 -10.49
C LEU A 422 -10.54 4.56 -11.52
N ALA A 423 -9.72 3.57 -11.84
CA ALA A 423 -8.76 3.63 -12.94
C ALA A 423 -9.16 2.65 -14.05
N ARG A 424 -9.26 3.16 -15.28
CA ARG A 424 -9.65 2.35 -16.44
C ARG A 424 -8.53 1.39 -16.85
N VAL A 425 -8.86 0.14 -17.10
CA VAL A 425 -7.95 -0.87 -17.68
C VAL A 425 -7.67 -0.54 -19.14
N ILE A 426 -6.39 -0.48 -19.49
CA ILE A 426 -5.88 -0.21 -20.84
C ILE A 426 -5.53 -1.51 -21.55
N SER A 427 -4.74 -2.37 -20.90
CA SER A 427 -4.35 -3.68 -21.42
C SER A 427 -4.21 -4.69 -20.28
N VAL A 428 -4.31 -5.96 -20.64
CA VAL A 428 -4.04 -7.11 -19.76
C VAL A 428 -3.08 -8.01 -20.52
N GLU A 429 -1.90 -8.21 -19.95
CA GLU A 429 -0.81 -8.99 -20.56
C GLU A 429 -0.38 -10.09 -19.58
N GLU A 430 0.07 -11.23 -20.10
CA GLU A 430 0.74 -12.24 -19.29
C GLU A 430 2.25 -12.00 -19.30
N GLU A 431 2.92 -12.23 -18.18
CA GLU A 431 4.38 -12.22 -18.09
C GLU A 431 4.86 -13.42 -17.26
N ASP A 432 5.91 -14.08 -17.72
CA ASP A 432 6.53 -15.18 -16.96
C ASP A 432 7.13 -14.64 -15.67
N TYR A 433 6.93 -15.39 -14.58
CA TYR A 433 7.41 -15.00 -13.27
C TYR A 433 7.87 -16.22 -12.47
N GLU A 434 9.05 -16.08 -11.87
CA GLU A 434 9.64 -17.05 -10.98
C GLU A 434 10.03 -16.34 -9.69
N GLY A 435 9.33 -16.63 -8.60
CA GLY A 435 9.54 -15.94 -7.34
C GLY A 435 8.37 -16.04 -6.37
N TYR A 436 8.48 -15.33 -5.25
CA TYR A 436 7.45 -15.30 -4.22
C TYR A 436 6.37 -14.26 -4.51
N VAL A 437 5.12 -14.71 -4.53
CA VAL A 437 3.93 -13.84 -4.41
C VAL A 437 3.48 -13.77 -2.96
N TYR A 438 2.87 -12.64 -2.61
CA TYR A 438 2.45 -12.33 -1.24
C TYR A 438 0.98 -11.95 -1.23
N ASP A 439 0.29 -12.27 -0.14
CA ASP A 439 -1.08 -11.87 0.11
C ASP A 439 -1.32 -11.65 1.60
N PHE A 440 -2.39 -10.93 1.95
CA PHE A 440 -2.75 -10.61 3.33
C PHE A 440 -4.20 -10.97 3.59
N ALA A 441 -4.51 -11.43 4.80
CA ALA A 441 -5.89 -11.39 5.27
C ALA A 441 -6.09 -10.22 6.22
N VAL A 442 -6.95 -9.31 5.79
CA VAL A 442 -7.44 -8.17 6.58
C VAL A 442 -8.90 -8.45 6.93
N PRO A 443 -9.20 -8.99 8.12
CA PRO A 443 -10.53 -9.55 8.42
C PRO A 443 -11.67 -8.54 8.41
N GLU A 444 -11.38 -7.27 8.69
CA GLU A 444 -12.41 -6.24 8.84
C GLU A 444 -13.02 -5.81 7.52
N THR A 445 -12.21 -5.74 6.46
CA THR A 445 -12.60 -5.13 5.18
C THR A 445 -12.32 -6.00 3.97
N ASN A 446 -11.58 -7.10 4.16
CA ASN A 446 -11.16 -8.00 3.09
C ASN A 446 -10.38 -7.32 1.96
N SER A 447 -9.65 -6.25 2.27
CA SER A 447 -8.86 -5.52 1.29
C SER A 447 -7.54 -5.02 1.83
N PHE A 448 -6.64 -4.61 0.95
CA PHE A 448 -5.43 -3.88 1.32
C PHE A 448 -4.95 -2.98 0.18
N ILE A 449 -4.19 -1.94 0.52
CA ILE A 449 -3.62 -1.01 -0.45
C ILE A 449 -2.19 -1.40 -0.81
N GLY A 450 -1.86 -1.41 -2.10
CA GLY A 450 -0.50 -1.67 -2.57
C GLY A 450 -0.15 -1.03 -3.91
N GLY A 451 1.10 -1.17 -4.37
CA GLY A 451 1.54 -0.61 -5.64
C GLY A 451 1.43 0.92 -5.68
N TYR A 452 0.81 1.46 -6.72
CA TYR A 452 0.53 2.90 -6.83
C TYR A 452 -0.73 3.32 -6.06
N GLY A 453 -1.21 2.53 -5.08
CA GLY A 453 -2.44 2.77 -4.31
C GLY A 453 -3.62 1.91 -4.77
N ILE A 454 -3.36 0.75 -5.34
CA ILE A 454 -4.35 -0.18 -5.88
C ILE A 454 -5.07 -0.84 -4.69
N VAL A 455 -6.39 -1.02 -4.78
CA VAL A 455 -7.15 -1.77 -3.76
C VAL A 455 -7.21 -3.24 -4.16
N TYR A 456 -6.47 -4.08 -3.45
CA TYR A 456 -6.48 -5.53 -3.63
C TYR A 456 -7.53 -6.18 -2.73
N HIS A 457 -8.16 -7.26 -3.17
CA HIS A 457 -9.02 -8.09 -2.33
C HIS A 457 -8.15 -9.16 -1.63
N ASN A 458 -8.44 -9.50 -0.37
CA ASN A 458 -7.70 -10.56 0.33
C ASN A 458 -8.06 -11.98 -0.18
N SER A 459 -7.28 -12.97 0.23
CA SER A 459 -7.71 -14.38 0.18
C SER A 459 -8.51 -14.73 1.44
N ASP A 460 -9.82 -15.03 1.31
CA ASP A 460 -10.65 -15.58 2.39
C ASP A 460 -10.51 -17.11 2.45
N PRO A 461 -10.01 -17.70 3.55
CA PRO A 461 -9.87 -19.15 3.69
C PRO A 461 -11.09 -19.85 4.32
N TYR A 462 -12.24 -19.19 4.58
CA TYR A 462 -13.38 -19.79 5.32
C TYR A 462 -14.70 -19.86 4.53
N GLY A 463 -14.93 -20.96 3.80
CA GLY A 463 -16.15 -21.16 3.02
C GLY A 463 -17.48 -21.25 3.80
N TRP A 464 -17.50 -21.60 5.10
CA TRP A 464 -18.77 -21.86 5.82
C TRP A 464 -19.53 -20.62 6.28
N TYR A 465 -18.83 -19.60 6.78
CA TYR A 465 -19.51 -18.35 7.15
C TYR A 465 -19.96 -17.61 5.90
N ILE A 466 -19.10 -17.56 4.87
CA ILE A 466 -19.44 -17.07 3.53
C ILE A 466 -20.72 -17.74 3.02
N PHE A 467 -20.78 -19.08 3.05
CA PHE A 467 -21.99 -19.83 2.68
C PHE A 467 -23.22 -19.38 3.49
N SER A 468 -23.09 -19.21 4.80
CA SER A 468 -24.24 -18.77 5.62
C SER A 468 -24.73 -17.38 5.22
N VAL A 469 -23.83 -16.45 4.90
CA VAL A 469 -24.19 -15.11 4.41
C VAL A 469 -24.93 -15.20 3.07
N PHE A 470 -24.47 -16.05 2.15
CA PHE A 470 -25.18 -16.28 0.89
C PHE A 470 -26.54 -16.94 1.10
N LYS A 471 -26.67 -17.88 2.03
CA LYS A 471 -27.90 -18.64 2.23
C LYS A 471 -28.97 -17.87 3.00
N VAL A 472 -28.61 -17.28 4.14
CA VAL A 472 -29.56 -16.67 5.08
C VAL A 472 -29.46 -15.15 5.13
N GLY A 473 -28.51 -14.56 4.40
CA GLY A 473 -28.26 -13.13 4.40
C GLY A 473 -27.24 -12.70 5.45
N SER A 474 -26.72 -11.49 5.30
CA SER A 474 -25.81 -10.90 6.29
C SER A 474 -26.60 -10.35 7.46
N ILE A 475 -26.11 -10.55 8.69
CA ILE A 475 -26.65 -9.91 9.89
C ILE A 475 -26.65 -8.38 9.76
N THR A 476 -25.64 -7.82 9.08
CA THR A 476 -25.53 -6.36 8.84
C THR A 476 -26.44 -5.83 7.73
N LEU A 477 -27.02 -6.71 6.90
CA LEU A 477 -27.94 -6.38 5.80
C LEU A 477 -29.24 -7.20 5.91
N SER A 478 -29.71 -7.42 7.14
CA SER A 478 -30.88 -8.26 7.41
C SER A 478 -32.12 -7.82 6.61
N TYR A 479 -32.28 -6.51 6.39
CA TYR A 479 -33.39 -5.92 5.63
C TYR A 479 -33.37 -6.17 4.12
N GLU A 480 -32.22 -6.54 3.52
CA GLU A 480 -32.11 -6.91 2.09
C GLU A 480 -32.01 -8.42 1.89
N SER A 481 -32.09 -9.20 2.98
CA SER A 481 -31.87 -10.64 2.92
C SER A 481 -32.92 -11.36 2.07
N GLU A 482 -34.15 -10.83 1.99
CA GLU A 482 -35.18 -11.38 1.09
C GLU A 482 -34.80 -11.31 -0.40
N ARG A 483 -33.95 -10.36 -0.79
CA ARG A 483 -33.55 -10.14 -2.19
C ARG A 483 -32.16 -10.68 -2.52
N LEU A 484 -31.26 -10.68 -1.54
CA LEU A 484 -29.84 -11.01 -1.75
C LEU A 484 -29.45 -12.38 -1.22
N ALA A 485 -30.19 -12.91 -0.24
CA ALA A 485 -29.96 -14.27 0.19
C ALA A 485 -30.48 -15.24 -0.85
N THR A 486 -29.88 -16.42 -0.90
CA THR A 486 -30.31 -17.55 -1.69
C THR A 486 -30.71 -18.66 -0.71
N PRO A 487 -31.93 -18.64 -0.14
CA PRO A 487 -32.34 -19.61 0.89
C PRO A 487 -32.25 -21.07 0.42
N SER A 488 -32.38 -21.30 -0.88
CA SER A 488 -32.24 -22.61 -1.52
C SER A 488 -30.78 -23.07 -1.72
N ALA A 489 -29.79 -22.22 -1.44
CA ALA A 489 -28.38 -22.55 -1.59
C ALA A 489 -28.01 -23.78 -0.75
N ARG A 490 -27.13 -24.61 -1.31
CA ARG A 490 -26.63 -25.84 -0.69
C ARG A 490 -25.10 -25.80 -0.71
N LEU A 491 -24.48 -26.07 0.43
CA LEU A 491 -23.03 -26.11 0.55
C LEU A 491 -22.50 -27.45 0.04
N ILE A 492 -21.79 -27.40 -1.09
CA ILE A 492 -20.95 -28.48 -1.60
C ILE A 492 -19.49 -28.04 -1.47
N GLY A 493 -18.76 -28.71 -0.58
CA GLY A 493 -17.36 -28.44 -0.29
C GLY A 493 -16.79 -29.52 0.62
N VAL A 494 -15.52 -29.42 1.01
CA VAL A 494 -14.93 -30.32 2.00
C VAL A 494 -15.46 -30.00 3.38
N LEU A 495 -16.16 -30.97 3.96
CA LEU A 495 -16.72 -30.97 5.30
C LEU A 495 -15.85 -31.82 6.24
N PRO A 496 -15.90 -31.58 7.55
CA PRO A 496 -15.18 -32.38 8.54
C PRO A 496 -15.48 -33.89 8.43
N SER A 497 -16.72 -34.25 8.10
CA SER A 497 -17.12 -35.63 7.84
C SER A 497 -16.49 -36.24 6.58
N ASP A 498 -16.10 -35.44 5.58
CA ASP A 498 -15.35 -35.91 4.41
C ASP A 498 -13.92 -36.31 4.80
N ILE A 499 -13.35 -35.65 5.81
CA ILE A 499 -11.95 -35.83 6.24
C ILE A 499 -11.84 -37.00 7.24
N TYR A 500 -12.79 -37.08 8.17
CA TYR A 500 -12.71 -37.96 9.34
C TYR A 500 -13.78 -39.05 9.39
N GLY A 501 -14.76 -39.02 8.48
CA GLY A 501 -15.93 -39.87 8.53
C GLY A 501 -16.88 -39.52 9.68
N SER A 502 -18.05 -40.15 9.68
CA SER A 502 -19.05 -39.99 10.73
C SER A 502 -19.99 -41.19 10.78
N ARG A 503 -20.00 -41.90 11.91
CA ARG A 503 -21.00 -42.97 12.16
C ARG A 503 -22.43 -42.44 12.13
N LYS A 504 -22.65 -41.21 12.63
CA LYS A 504 -23.97 -40.55 12.65
C LYS A 504 -24.50 -40.28 11.23
N LEU A 505 -23.61 -40.09 10.26
CA LEU A 505 -23.95 -39.86 8.86
C LEU A 505 -23.73 -41.10 7.99
N LYS A 506 -23.38 -42.26 8.60
CA LYS A 506 -22.99 -43.49 7.90
C LYS A 506 -21.98 -43.23 6.78
N LYS A 507 -20.98 -42.38 7.06
CA LYS A 507 -20.05 -41.86 6.07
C LYS A 507 -18.61 -42.19 6.40
N ASN A 508 -17.88 -42.69 5.41
CA ASN A 508 -16.45 -42.95 5.49
C ASN A 508 -15.65 -41.72 5.03
N PRO A 509 -14.42 -41.51 5.55
CA PRO A 509 -13.56 -40.45 5.07
C PRO A 509 -13.10 -40.74 3.63
N TYR A 510 -12.95 -39.68 2.82
CA TYR A 510 -12.48 -39.80 1.44
C TYR A 510 -10.98 -40.06 1.34
N LEU A 511 -10.20 -39.67 2.35
CA LEU A 511 -8.77 -39.96 2.46
C LEU A 511 -8.52 -40.89 3.65
N SER A 512 -7.65 -41.88 3.44
CA SER A 512 -7.09 -42.69 4.51
C SER A 512 -6.32 -41.83 5.51
N GLU A 513 -6.04 -42.39 6.68
CA GLU A 513 -5.30 -41.67 7.70
C GLU A 513 -3.89 -41.27 7.25
N ALA A 514 -3.21 -42.15 6.50
CA ALA A 514 -1.90 -41.86 5.93
C ALA A 514 -1.95 -40.74 4.88
N GLU A 515 -2.93 -40.78 3.97
CA GLU A 515 -3.10 -39.77 2.92
C GLU A 515 -3.39 -38.39 3.54
N ARG A 516 -4.33 -38.29 4.48
CA ARG A 516 -4.74 -36.98 5.02
C ARG A 516 -3.67 -36.33 5.89
N ARG A 517 -2.82 -37.09 6.60
CA ARG A 517 -1.78 -36.54 7.50
C ARG A 517 -0.89 -35.49 6.82
N ASN A 518 -0.62 -35.66 5.52
CA ASN A 518 0.23 -34.76 4.74
C ASN A 518 -0.45 -33.41 4.40
N TYR A 519 -1.77 -33.31 4.58
CA TYR A 519 -2.57 -32.15 4.20
C TYR A 519 -3.36 -31.55 5.36
N ILE A 520 -3.25 -32.14 6.56
CA ILE A 520 -3.94 -31.64 7.75
C ILE A 520 -3.40 -30.26 8.14
N ILE A 521 -4.31 -29.30 8.20
CA ILE A 521 -4.08 -27.98 8.78
C ILE A 521 -4.66 -27.99 10.19
N LYS A 522 -3.81 -27.90 11.21
CA LYS A 522 -4.25 -27.82 12.62
C LYS A 522 -5.03 -26.52 12.87
N ALA A 523 -6.16 -26.63 13.56
CA ALA A 523 -6.99 -25.50 13.95
C ALA A 523 -6.28 -24.66 15.02
N ASN A 524 -6.30 -23.35 14.85
CA ASN A 524 -5.81 -22.38 15.82
C ASN A 524 -6.95 -21.89 16.75
N ASP A 525 -6.63 -21.05 17.73
CA ASP A 525 -7.61 -20.59 18.71
C ASP A 525 -8.75 -19.77 18.09
N ARG A 526 -8.48 -19.08 16.98
CA ARG A 526 -9.50 -18.34 16.23
C ARG A 526 -10.45 -19.28 15.50
N ASP A 527 -9.94 -20.37 14.94
CA ASP A 527 -10.76 -21.41 14.32
C ASP A 527 -11.72 -22.03 15.35
N LEU A 528 -11.22 -22.30 16.56
CA LEU A 528 -12.01 -22.85 17.66
C LEU A 528 -13.02 -21.84 18.19
N LYS A 529 -12.64 -20.55 18.29
CA LYS A 529 -13.54 -19.46 18.67
C LYS A 529 -14.66 -19.29 17.63
N ARG A 530 -14.32 -19.26 16.34
CA ARG A 530 -15.31 -19.13 15.27
C ARG A 530 -16.26 -20.32 15.22
N ALA A 531 -15.76 -21.55 15.39
CA ALA A 531 -16.64 -22.73 15.47
C ALA A 531 -17.62 -22.66 16.66
N LYS A 532 -17.20 -22.08 17.80
CA LYS A 532 -18.10 -21.81 18.94
C LYS A 532 -19.16 -20.77 18.58
N GLU A 533 -18.78 -19.68 17.92
CA GLU A 533 -19.69 -18.64 17.44
C GLU A 533 -20.70 -19.19 16.42
N LEU A 534 -20.23 -19.95 15.42
CA LEU A 534 -21.10 -20.59 14.43
C LEU A 534 -22.15 -21.47 15.11
N ARG A 535 -21.75 -22.29 16.10
CA ARG A 535 -22.68 -23.15 16.85
C ARG A 535 -23.75 -22.37 17.61
N ALA A 536 -23.47 -21.13 18.01
CA ALA A 536 -24.43 -20.30 18.75
C ALA A 536 -25.53 -19.76 17.82
N TYR A 537 -25.25 -19.57 16.53
CA TYR A 537 -26.23 -19.03 15.58
C TYR A 537 -27.39 -20.00 15.32
N PRO A 538 -28.65 -19.50 15.27
CA PRO A 538 -29.83 -20.34 15.05
C PRO A 538 -29.77 -21.24 13.81
N TRP A 539 -29.27 -20.72 12.68
CA TRP A 539 -29.22 -21.45 11.40
C TRP A 539 -28.11 -22.51 11.30
N PHE A 540 -27.21 -22.58 12.28
CA PHE A 540 -26.20 -23.63 12.41
C PHE A 540 -26.60 -24.73 13.41
N LYS A 541 -27.82 -24.67 13.97
CA LYS A 541 -28.35 -25.67 14.92
C LYS A 541 -29.00 -26.89 14.24
N THR A 542 -28.97 -26.99 12.91
CA THR A 542 -29.49 -28.17 12.21
C THR A 542 -28.68 -29.42 12.57
N LYS A 543 -29.33 -30.60 12.54
CA LYS A 543 -28.66 -31.88 12.85
C LYS A 543 -27.38 -32.08 12.03
N ARG A 544 -27.39 -31.68 10.76
CA ARG A 544 -26.22 -31.80 9.88
C ARG A 544 -25.08 -30.88 10.32
N TRP A 545 -25.36 -29.59 10.54
CA TRP A 545 -24.33 -28.63 10.97
C TRP A 545 -23.71 -28.99 12.33
N LEU A 546 -24.53 -29.42 13.29
CA LEU A 546 -24.04 -29.82 14.60
C LEU A 546 -23.05 -31.00 14.51
N VAL A 547 -23.31 -31.98 13.64
CA VAL A 547 -22.40 -33.11 13.41
C VAL A 547 -21.07 -32.63 12.83
N GLU A 548 -21.08 -31.77 11.82
CA GLU A 548 -19.84 -31.25 11.21
C GLU A 548 -19.03 -30.41 12.21
N LEU A 549 -19.68 -29.54 12.99
CA LEU A 549 -19.05 -28.73 14.03
C LEU A 549 -18.51 -29.59 15.18
N ASP A 550 -19.19 -30.68 15.55
CA ASP A 550 -18.71 -31.63 16.55
C ASP A 550 -17.45 -32.36 16.09
N ILE A 551 -17.43 -32.82 14.83
CA ILE A 551 -16.25 -33.47 14.22
C ILE A 551 -15.09 -32.47 14.17
N PHE A 552 -15.34 -31.24 13.72
CA PHE A 552 -14.33 -30.19 13.69
C PHE A 552 -13.77 -29.90 15.09
N LYS A 553 -14.63 -29.77 16.11
CA LYS A 553 -14.22 -29.51 17.50
C LYS A 553 -13.44 -30.68 18.09
N LYS A 554 -13.77 -31.92 17.72
CA LYS A 554 -13.08 -33.13 18.15
C LYS A 554 -11.66 -33.20 17.59
N TYR A 555 -11.51 -33.07 16.28
CA TYR A 555 -10.22 -33.27 15.61
C TYR A 555 -9.38 -32.00 15.46
N LYS A 556 -9.99 -30.81 15.68
CA LYS A 556 -9.34 -29.50 15.69
C LYS A 556 -8.41 -29.31 14.49
N SER A 557 -8.93 -29.60 13.31
CA SER A 557 -8.15 -29.58 12.07
C SER A 557 -9.06 -29.49 10.86
N LYS A 558 -8.50 -29.00 9.75
CA LYS A 558 -9.15 -28.75 8.47
C LYS A 558 -8.24 -29.14 7.31
N LEU A 559 -8.80 -29.14 6.12
CA LEU A 559 -8.13 -29.56 4.89
C LEU A 559 -8.69 -28.73 3.73
N GLU A 560 -7.81 -28.30 2.81
CA GLU A 560 -8.18 -27.60 1.57
C GLU A 560 -8.70 -28.60 0.53
N ILE A 561 -9.64 -28.20 -0.35
CA ILE A 561 -10.27 -29.13 -1.32
C ILE A 561 -9.26 -29.76 -2.28
N GLU A 562 -8.17 -29.04 -2.55
CA GLU A 562 -7.04 -29.44 -3.36
C GLU A 562 -6.37 -30.70 -2.81
N ALA A 563 -6.43 -30.99 -1.52
CA ALA A 563 -5.83 -32.19 -0.96
C ALA A 563 -6.52 -33.48 -1.46
N LEU A 564 -7.75 -33.41 -1.95
CA LEU A 564 -8.42 -34.55 -2.58
C LEU A 564 -7.86 -34.87 -3.98
N THR A 565 -7.09 -33.97 -4.59
CA THR A 565 -6.35 -34.27 -5.84
C THR A 565 -5.22 -35.28 -5.64
N SER A 566 -4.84 -35.58 -4.38
CA SER A 566 -3.90 -36.66 -4.06
C SER A 566 -4.39 -38.03 -4.55
N LYS A 567 -5.71 -38.21 -4.76
CA LYS A 567 -6.32 -39.40 -5.38
C LYS A 567 -6.37 -39.37 -6.90
N GLY A 568 -5.73 -38.37 -7.52
CA GLY A 568 -5.70 -38.14 -8.96
C GLY A 568 -6.42 -36.85 -9.36
N LEU A 569 -5.92 -36.19 -10.41
CA LEU A 569 -6.46 -34.92 -10.93
C LEU A 569 -7.95 -34.96 -11.26
N ARG A 570 -8.45 -36.14 -11.67
CA ARG A 570 -9.85 -36.35 -12.03
C ARG A 570 -10.77 -36.70 -10.85
N PHE A 571 -10.22 -37.11 -9.71
CA PHE A 571 -11.02 -37.58 -8.57
C PHE A 571 -12.03 -36.54 -8.08
N LEU A 572 -11.65 -35.26 -8.07
CA LEU A 572 -12.56 -34.17 -7.71
C LEU A 572 -13.74 -34.05 -8.69
N MET A 573 -13.47 -34.13 -9.99
CA MET A 573 -14.44 -33.90 -11.06
C MET A 573 -15.33 -35.13 -11.31
N ASP A 574 -14.75 -36.32 -11.29
CA ASP A 574 -15.40 -37.54 -11.75
C ASP A 574 -16.00 -38.36 -10.60
N THR A 575 -15.56 -38.10 -9.36
CA THR A 575 -15.99 -38.90 -8.19
C THR A 575 -16.54 -38.01 -7.08
N TYR A 576 -15.70 -37.17 -6.47
CA TYR A 576 -16.05 -36.47 -5.24
C TYR A 576 -17.25 -35.52 -5.39
N ILE A 577 -17.22 -34.62 -6.39
CA ILE A 577 -18.33 -33.67 -6.59
C ILE A 577 -19.59 -34.38 -7.12
N PRO A 578 -19.53 -35.24 -8.15
CA PRO A 578 -20.71 -35.97 -8.64
C PRO A 578 -21.37 -36.83 -7.57
N GLU A 579 -20.61 -37.59 -6.79
CA GLU A 579 -21.14 -38.47 -5.73
C GLU A 579 -21.90 -37.66 -4.69
N LYS A 580 -21.35 -36.53 -4.23
CA LYS A 580 -22.03 -35.67 -3.25
C LYS A 580 -23.30 -35.05 -3.81
N ILE A 581 -23.35 -34.76 -5.11
CA ILE A 581 -24.57 -34.28 -5.76
C ILE A 581 -25.60 -35.41 -5.90
N GLN A 582 -25.19 -36.59 -6.35
CA GLN A 582 -26.12 -37.71 -6.58
C GLN A 582 -26.71 -38.25 -5.27
N THR A 583 -25.90 -38.30 -4.21
CA THR A 583 -26.30 -38.85 -2.91
C THR A 583 -26.97 -37.83 -1.99
N GLY A 584 -27.01 -36.55 -2.38
CA GLY A 584 -27.57 -35.51 -1.52
C GLY A 584 -26.67 -35.10 -0.35
N ASP A 585 -25.38 -35.40 -0.41
CA ASP A 585 -24.41 -35.12 0.66
C ASP A 585 -23.90 -33.66 0.65
N TRP A 586 -24.85 -32.73 0.64
CA TRP A 586 -24.63 -31.29 0.84
C TRP A 586 -25.28 -30.84 2.15
N ILE A 587 -24.89 -29.65 2.63
CA ILE A 587 -25.64 -29.01 3.72
C ILE A 587 -26.59 -28.00 3.11
N ALA A 588 -27.90 -28.25 3.30
CA ALA A 588 -28.93 -27.27 3.00
C ALA A 588 -28.84 -26.16 4.04
#